data_AF-A0A653F0H9-F1
#
_entry.id   AF-A0A653F0H9-F1
#
_cell.length_a   1.000
_cell.length_b   1.000
_cell.length_c   1.000
_cell.angle_alpha   90.00
_cell.angle_beta   90.00
_cell.angle_gamma   90.00
#
_symmetry.space_group_name_H-M   'P 1'
#
loop_
_entity.id
_entity.type
_entity.pdbx_description
1 polymer ?
#
loop_
_entity_poly.entity_id
_entity_poly.type
_entity_poly.pdbx_seq_one_letter_code
_entity_poly.pdbx_strand_id
1 'polypeptide(L)'
;MTDVDYASAFLEQNHAFAELIGNADESTPVSTCPGWSLDQLIRHVGRGDRWAAQIVRDNLDHFLDPRSVVDGKPPRGRDGTISWLLGGARLLVEAVEQAGGEAPVWTFLGNRPANWWIRRRLHETAVHRADVAIALGGEFSLAADVAADGITEWLERVAIQAGGDGAALPLDGSETMHIHATDPGLGEAGEWTVRVADNGIIWSHEHGKGSVALRGGATELLLAMVRRVSVADTGVEMFGADTVWQKWLDRTPL
;
A
#
# COMPACT_ATOMS: atom_id res chain seq x y z
N MET A 1 18.47 -9.55 6.07
CA MET A 1 17.20 -8.82 6.14
C MET A 1 17.45 -7.54 6.90
N THR A 2 17.46 -6.41 6.21
CA THR A 2 17.26 -5.12 6.89
C THR A 2 15.81 -5.09 7.32
N ASP A 3 15.56 -5.06 8.62
CA ASP A 3 14.22 -4.88 9.15
C ASP A 3 13.82 -3.43 8.86
N VAL A 4 12.69 -3.22 8.18
CA VAL A 4 12.24 -1.88 7.79
C VAL A 4 11.84 -1.13 9.06
N ASP A 5 12.48 0.00 9.35
CA ASP A 5 11.98 0.93 10.35
C ASP A 5 10.73 1.63 9.80
N TYR A 6 9.57 1.04 10.07
CA TYR A 6 8.29 1.50 9.53
C TYR A 6 7.96 2.94 9.92
N ALA A 7 8.32 3.37 11.13
CA ALA A 7 8.01 4.72 11.58
C ALA A 7 8.85 5.75 10.81
N SER A 8 10.16 5.52 10.70
CA SER A 8 11.05 6.39 9.93
C SER A 8 10.68 6.41 8.44
N ALA A 9 10.49 5.23 7.82
CA ALA A 9 10.08 5.13 6.43
C ALA A 9 8.74 5.83 6.17
N PHE A 10 7.76 5.70 7.08
CA PHE A 10 6.44 6.34 6.94
C PHE A 10 6.54 7.86 6.94
N LEU A 11 7.33 8.43 7.84
CA LEU A 11 7.58 9.87 7.90
C LEU A 11 8.33 10.34 6.65
N GLU A 12 9.34 9.61 6.20
CA GLU A 12 10.07 9.90 4.96
C GLU A 12 9.16 9.91 3.73
N GLN A 13 8.27 8.91 3.59
CA GLN A 13 7.34 8.86 2.47
C GLN A 13 6.33 10.02 2.51
N ASN A 14 5.89 10.44 3.70
CA ASN A 14 5.04 11.62 3.86
C ASN A 14 5.76 12.92 3.49
N HIS A 15 7.03 13.06 3.87
CA HIS A 15 7.86 14.19 3.45
C HIS A 15 8.05 14.23 1.94
N ALA A 16 8.41 13.12 1.31
CA ALA A 16 8.56 13.02 -0.14
C ALA A 16 7.22 13.28 -0.88
N PHE A 17 6.09 12.83 -0.33
CA PHE A 17 4.76 13.15 -0.85
C PHE A 17 4.49 14.66 -0.80
N ALA A 18 4.77 15.30 0.34
CA ALA A 18 4.59 16.74 0.53
C ALA A 18 5.45 17.58 -0.42
N GLU A 19 6.68 17.14 -0.71
CA GLU A 19 7.57 17.81 -1.66
C GLU A 19 6.99 17.79 -3.09
N LEU A 20 6.48 16.65 -3.56
CA LEU A 20 5.89 16.54 -4.90
C LEU A 20 4.67 17.46 -5.07
N ILE A 21 3.82 17.55 -4.05
CA ILE A 21 2.60 18.39 -4.13
C ILE A 21 2.87 19.87 -3.87
N GLY A 22 4.08 20.25 -3.45
CA GLY A 22 4.41 21.61 -2.99
C GLY A 22 3.96 22.71 -3.94
N ASN A 23 4.23 22.55 -5.24
CA ASN A 23 3.86 23.50 -6.31
C ASN A 23 2.88 22.90 -7.34
N ALA A 24 2.32 21.72 -7.09
CA ALA A 24 1.41 21.06 -8.03
C ALA A 24 0.07 21.79 -8.17
N ASP A 25 -0.55 21.75 -9.35
CA ASP A 25 -1.94 22.17 -9.54
C ASP A 25 -2.89 21.14 -8.92
N GLU A 26 -3.61 21.55 -7.87
CA GLU A 26 -4.56 20.72 -7.11
C GLU A 26 -5.72 20.17 -7.96
N SER A 27 -6.01 20.79 -9.11
CA SER A 27 -7.04 20.34 -10.04
C SER A 27 -6.55 19.26 -11.01
N THR A 28 -5.25 18.96 -11.04
CA THR A 28 -4.66 17.94 -11.91
C THR A 28 -5.37 16.59 -11.70
N PRO A 29 -5.90 15.97 -12.75
CA PRO A 29 -6.49 14.64 -12.67
C PRO A 29 -5.45 13.56 -12.33
N VAL A 30 -5.83 12.59 -11.50
CA VAL A 30 -4.98 11.44 -11.14
C VAL A 30 -5.43 10.23 -11.95
N SER A 31 -4.72 9.90 -13.02
CA SER A 31 -5.12 8.85 -13.97
C SER A 31 -5.20 7.45 -13.34
N THR A 32 -4.36 7.16 -12.35
CA THR A 32 -4.34 5.89 -11.59
C THR A 32 -5.43 5.81 -10.51
N CYS A 33 -6.11 6.92 -10.21
CA CYS A 33 -7.28 6.98 -9.33
C CYS A 33 -8.44 7.66 -10.09
N PRO A 34 -9.10 6.94 -11.02
CA PRO A 34 -10.09 7.54 -11.91
C PRO A 34 -11.17 8.34 -11.17
N GLY A 35 -11.38 9.58 -11.61
CA GLY A 35 -12.35 10.50 -11.02
C GLY A 35 -11.80 11.34 -9.86
N TRP A 36 -10.52 11.17 -9.49
CA TRP A 36 -9.87 11.97 -8.46
C TRP A 36 -8.99 13.08 -9.05
N SER A 37 -8.98 14.23 -8.39
CA SER A 37 -7.94 15.27 -8.55
C SER A 37 -6.85 15.11 -7.49
N LEU A 38 -5.71 15.81 -7.68
CA LEU A 38 -4.66 15.88 -6.67
C LEU A 38 -5.18 16.41 -5.32
N ASP A 39 -6.07 17.41 -5.29
CA ASP A 39 -6.71 17.86 -4.04
C ASP A 39 -7.44 16.72 -3.30
N GLN A 40 -8.18 15.88 -4.03
CA GLN A 40 -8.89 14.75 -3.42
C GLN A 40 -7.92 13.69 -2.90
N LEU A 41 -6.84 13.42 -3.64
CA LEU A 41 -5.78 12.49 -3.22
C LEU A 41 -5.05 12.99 -1.97
N ILE A 42 -4.67 14.28 -1.91
CA ILE A 42 -4.02 14.90 -0.75
C ILE A 42 -4.93 14.82 0.48
N ARG A 43 -6.23 15.12 0.32
CA ARG A 43 -7.22 15.00 1.40
C ARG A 43 -7.40 13.56 1.86
N HIS A 44 -7.29 12.58 0.94
CA HIS A 44 -7.40 11.16 1.27
C HIS A 44 -6.24 10.72 2.16
N VAL A 45 -5.00 10.93 1.71
CA VAL A 45 -3.78 10.52 2.43
C VAL A 45 -3.72 11.19 3.81
N GLY A 46 -3.82 12.52 3.86
CA GLY A 46 -3.70 13.23 5.14
C GLY A 46 -4.84 12.94 6.12
N ARG A 47 -6.05 12.64 5.64
CA ARG A 47 -7.15 12.18 6.51
C ARG A 47 -6.91 10.75 6.97
N GLY A 48 -6.41 9.88 6.10
CA GLY A 48 -6.11 8.49 6.42
C GLY A 48 -5.13 8.36 7.57
N ASP A 49 -4.09 9.20 7.60
CA ASP A 49 -3.12 9.22 8.69
C ASP A 49 -3.76 9.65 10.02
N ARG A 50 -4.63 10.67 9.99
CA ARG A 50 -5.37 11.12 11.17
C ARG A 50 -6.41 10.13 11.64
N TRP A 51 -7.03 9.43 10.71
CA TRP A 51 -8.00 8.38 10.99
C TRP A 51 -7.35 7.22 11.73
N ALA A 52 -6.21 6.74 11.22
CA ALA A 52 -5.40 5.73 11.89
C ALA A 52 -4.89 6.21 13.25
N ALA A 53 -4.39 7.45 13.35
CA ALA A 53 -3.94 8.02 14.62
C ALA A 53 -5.06 8.08 15.66
N GLN A 54 -6.27 8.46 15.26
CA GLN A 54 -7.43 8.51 16.14
C GLN A 54 -7.87 7.11 16.59
N ILE A 55 -7.87 6.11 15.70
CA ILE A 55 -8.16 4.72 16.06
C ILE A 55 -7.22 4.23 17.14
N VAL A 56 -5.92 4.47 16.99
CA VAL A 56 -4.90 4.04 17.96
C VAL A 56 -5.02 4.83 19.27
N ARG A 57 -5.04 6.16 19.20
CA ARG A 57 -5.09 7.04 20.38
C ARG A 57 -6.32 6.78 21.25
N ASP A 58 -7.48 6.59 20.61
CA ASP A 58 -8.74 6.37 21.32
C ASP A 58 -8.99 4.86 21.59
N ASN A 59 -8.04 4.00 21.22
CA ASN A 59 -8.08 2.53 21.36
C ASN A 59 -9.41 1.92 20.88
N LEU A 60 -9.82 2.29 19.66
CA LEU A 60 -11.11 1.87 19.13
C LEU A 60 -11.10 0.38 18.78
N ASP A 61 -12.24 -0.28 19.02
CA ASP A 61 -12.53 -1.69 18.69
C ASP A 61 -13.55 -1.84 17.54
N HIS A 62 -13.91 -0.73 16.90
CA HIS A 62 -14.94 -0.67 15.86
C HIS A 62 -14.59 0.33 14.75
N PHE A 63 -15.36 0.26 13.66
CA PHE A 63 -15.24 1.17 12.53
C PHE A 63 -15.45 2.63 12.93
N LEU A 64 -14.49 3.47 12.58
CA LEU A 64 -14.59 4.93 12.68
C LEU A 64 -15.00 5.51 11.31
N ASP A 65 -16.12 6.25 11.23
CA ASP A 65 -16.49 6.97 10.01
C ASP A 65 -15.40 8.02 9.68
N PRO A 66 -14.77 7.99 8.50
CA PRO A 66 -13.80 9.01 8.10
C PRO A 66 -14.32 10.45 8.18
N ARG A 67 -15.64 10.68 8.16
CA ARG A 67 -16.27 12.00 8.31
C ARG A 67 -16.23 12.55 9.74
N SER A 68 -16.07 11.69 10.76
CA SER A 68 -16.01 12.09 12.17
C SER A 68 -14.59 12.23 12.71
N VAL A 69 -13.57 12.05 11.86
CA VAL A 69 -12.16 12.22 12.23
C VAL A 69 -11.91 13.66 12.69
N VAL A 70 -11.37 13.79 13.90
CA VAL A 70 -10.99 15.08 14.47
C VAL A 70 -9.92 15.71 13.58
N ASP A 71 -10.15 16.96 13.20
CA ASP A 71 -9.30 17.69 12.24
C ASP A 71 -9.06 16.93 10.92
N GLY A 72 -10.03 16.11 10.48
CA GLY A 72 -9.95 15.30 9.26
C GLY A 72 -10.03 16.09 7.94
N LYS A 73 -9.97 17.42 7.97
CA LYS A 73 -9.95 18.28 6.77
C LYS A 73 -8.78 19.26 6.87
N PRO A 74 -8.05 19.50 5.76
CA PRO A 74 -6.96 20.47 5.78
C PRO A 74 -7.48 21.90 5.99
N PRO A 75 -6.69 22.77 6.65
CA PRO A 75 -6.88 24.21 6.61
C PRO A 75 -6.85 24.75 5.16
N ARG A 76 -7.33 25.99 4.98
CA ARG A 76 -7.17 26.68 3.69
C ARG A 76 -5.71 27.06 3.45
N GLY A 77 -5.28 26.99 2.19
CA GLY A 77 -3.93 27.38 1.76
C GLY A 77 -2.96 26.20 1.71
N ARG A 78 -2.01 26.30 0.78
CA ARG A 78 -1.03 25.24 0.49
C ARG A 78 -0.17 24.88 1.70
N ASP A 79 0.42 25.88 2.35
CA ASP A 79 1.27 25.67 3.54
C ASP A 79 0.51 25.01 4.69
N GLY A 80 -0.74 25.42 4.90
CA GLY A 80 -1.63 24.82 5.89
C GLY A 80 -1.95 23.36 5.57
N THR A 81 -2.15 23.04 4.28
CA THR A 81 -2.40 21.67 3.81
C THR A 81 -1.17 20.77 3.97
N ILE A 82 0.02 21.27 3.63
CA ILE A 82 1.29 20.54 3.80
C ILE A 82 1.57 20.27 5.28
N SER A 83 1.45 21.30 6.12
CA SER A 83 1.63 21.15 7.58
C SER A 83 0.61 20.16 8.16
N TRP A 84 -0.63 20.21 7.68
CA TRP A 84 -1.68 19.26 8.07
C TRP A 84 -1.37 17.82 7.64
N LEU A 85 -0.84 17.59 6.45
CA LEU A 85 -0.47 16.25 5.98
C LEU A 85 0.68 15.68 6.84
N LEU A 86 1.78 16.43 6.96
CA LEU A 86 2.95 16.01 7.75
C LEU A 86 2.62 15.82 9.24
N GLY A 87 1.71 16.65 9.77
CA GLY A 87 1.20 16.51 11.12
C GLY A 87 0.26 15.32 11.31
N GLY A 88 -0.31 14.75 10.25
CA GLY A 88 -1.09 13.51 10.31
C GLY A 88 -0.19 12.32 10.64
N ALA A 89 0.89 12.18 9.86
CA ALA A 89 1.86 11.10 10.04
C ALA A 89 2.51 11.10 11.43
N ARG A 90 2.92 12.29 11.93
CA ARG A 90 3.48 12.42 13.29
C ARG A 90 2.49 11.98 14.38
N LEU A 91 1.22 12.37 14.28
CA LEU A 91 0.22 11.97 15.26
C LEU A 91 0.02 10.44 15.31
N LEU A 92 0.13 9.75 14.18
CA LEU A 92 0.03 8.29 14.17
C LEU A 92 1.22 7.64 14.87
N VAL A 93 2.44 8.10 14.58
CA VAL A 93 3.65 7.60 15.24
C VAL A 93 3.56 7.83 16.76
N GLU A 94 3.24 9.07 17.18
CA GLU A 94 3.07 9.43 18.59
C GLU A 94 1.96 8.59 19.27
N ALA A 95 0.84 8.33 18.60
CA ALA A 95 -0.25 7.54 19.15
C ALA A 95 0.18 6.08 19.39
N VAL A 96 0.93 5.48 18.46
CA VAL A 96 1.45 4.11 18.61
C VAL A 96 2.51 4.03 19.69
N GLU A 97 3.40 5.02 19.79
CA GLU A 97 4.39 5.11 20.88
C GLU A 97 3.72 5.19 22.25
N GLN A 98 2.65 5.97 22.38
CA GLN A 98 1.91 6.14 23.64
C GLN A 98 1.06 4.92 24.01
N ALA A 99 0.39 4.30 23.04
CA ALA A 99 -0.41 3.10 23.27
C ALA A 99 0.45 1.84 23.51
N GLY A 100 1.66 1.82 22.96
CA GLY A 100 2.51 0.65 22.84
C GLY A 100 2.23 -0.10 21.53
N GLY A 101 3.29 -0.45 20.79
CA GLY A 101 3.19 -1.02 19.43
C GLY A 101 2.35 -2.29 19.33
N GLU A 102 2.32 -3.09 20.39
CA GLU A 102 1.57 -4.37 20.47
C GLU A 102 0.15 -4.22 21.02
N ALA A 103 -0.29 -2.99 21.35
CA ALA A 103 -1.65 -2.78 21.84
C ALA A 103 -2.67 -3.20 20.76
N PRO A 104 -3.67 -4.03 21.10
CA PRO A 104 -4.66 -4.49 20.13
C PRO A 104 -5.64 -3.37 19.81
N VAL A 105 -5.70 -2.97 18.55
CA VAL A 105 -6.62 -1.94 18.03
C VAL A 105 -7.42 -2.47 16.86
N TRP A 106 -8.55 -1.84 16.58
CA TRP A 106 -9.36 -2.16 15.42
C TRP A 106 -8.61 -1.86 14.12
N THR A 107 -8.76 -2.76 13.14
CA THR A 107 -8.42 -2.53 11.74
C THR A 107 -9.54 -3.09 10.87
N PHE A 108 -9.54 -2.73 9.59
CA PHE A 108 -10.47 -3.32 8.62
C PHE A 108 -10.18 -4.80 8.30
N LEU A 109 -9.13 -5.40 8.89
CA LEU A 109 -8.82 -6.83 8.84
C LEU A 109 -9.07 -7.55 10.17
N GLY A 110 -9.79 -6.90 11.11
CA GLY A 110 -9.94 -7.35 12.50
C GLY A 110 -8.87 -6.77 13.43
N ASN A 111 -8.87 -7.19 14.70
CA ASN A 111 -7.92 -6.64 15.68
C ASN A 111 -6.48 -7.00 15.33
N ARG A 112 -5.59 -6.00 15.36
CA ARG A 112 -4.15 -6.14 15.12
C ARG A 112 -3.37 -5.26 16.11
N PRO A 113 -2.07 -5.52 16.31
CA PRO A 113 -1.17 -4.58 16.97
C PRO A 113 -1.25 -3.16 16.39
N ALA A 114 -1.11 -2.14 17.23
CA ALA A 114 -1.15 -0.73 16.82
C ALA A 114 -0.09 -0.37 15.77
N ASN A 115 1.09 -1.02 15.80
CA ASN A 115 2.15 -0.84 14.79
C ASN A 115 1.70 -1.19 13.36
N TRP A 116 0.66 -2.01 13.21
CA TRP A 116 0.09 -2.38 11.93
C TRP A 116 -0.40 -1.14 11.17
N TRP A 117 -0.96 -0.15 11.88
CA TRP A 117 -1.40 1.09 11.24
C TRP A 117 -0.25 1.88 10.64
N ILE A 118 0.95 1.90 11.26
CA ILE A 118 2.12 2.57 10.68
C ILE A 118 2.52 1.87 9.38
N ARG A 119 2.66 0.53 9.40
CA ARG A 119 3.00 -0.26 8.19
C ARG A 119 1.97 -0.07 7.08
N ARG A 120 0.66 -0.10 7.41
CA ARG A 120 -0.41 0.11 6.44
C ARG A 120 -0.37 1.52 5.83
N ARG A 121 -0.17 2.56 6.65
CA ARG A 121 -0.13 3.96 6.20
C ARG A 121 1.16 4.30 5.44
N LEU A 122 2.28 3.66 5.77
CA LEU A 122 3.51 3.69 4.96
C LEU A 122 3.23 3.28 3.52
N HIS A 123 2.67 2.09 3.32
CA HIS A 123 2.47 1.55 1.97
C HIS A 123 1.40 2.30 1.19
N GLU A 124 0.34 2.76 1.87
CA GLU A 124 -0.64 3.64 1.24
C GLU A 124 -0.02 4.97 0.78
N THR A 125 0.78 5.60 1.63
CA THR A 125 1.45 6.87 1.28
C THR A 125 2.45 6.67 0.16
N ALA A 126 3.21 5.58 0.16
CA ALA A 126 4.18 5.26 -0.88
C ALA A 126 3.50 5.05 -2.25
N VAL A 127 2.39 4.31 -2.29
CA VAL A 127 1.61 4.08 -3.52
C VAL A 127 0.97 5.38 -4.01
N HIS A 128 0.36 6.17 -3.13
CA HIS A 128 -0.23 7.45 -3.53
C HIS A 128 0.82 8.50 -3.90
N ARG A 129 2.06 8.40 -3.38
CA ARG A 129 3.18 9.20 -3.87
C ARG A 129 3.53 8.86 -5.32
N ALA A 130 3.43 7.58 -5.71
CA ALA A 130 3.55 7.18 -7.11
C ALA A 130 2.40 7.74 -7.96
N ASP A 131 1.17 7.74 -7.44
CA ASP A 131 0.02 8.35 -8.11
C ASP A 131 0.25 9.86 -8.40
N VAL A 132 0.83 10.59 -7.45
CA VAL A 132 1.23 11.99 -7.65
C VAL A 132 2.32 12.12 -8.72
N ALA A 133 3.38 11.32 -8.64
CA ALA A 133 4.48 11.36 -9.61
C ALA A 133 3.98 11.09 -11.03
N ILE A 134 3.13 10.07 -11.21
CA ILE A 134 2.53 9.72 -12.51
C ILE A 134 1.65 10.87 -13.03
N ALA A 135 0.79 11.45 -12.18
CA ALA A 135 -0.08 12.56 -12.58
C ALA A 135 0.69 13.81 -13.02
N LEU A 136 1.89 14.02 -12.46
CA LEU A 136 2.77 15.14 -12.79
C LEU A 136 3.78 14.80 -13.91
N GLY A 137 3.76 13.56 -14.44
CA GLY A 137 4.72 13.10 -15.45
C GLY A 137 6.17 13.01 -14.93
N GLY A 138 6.34 12.85 -13.62
CA GLY A 138 7.63 12.73 -12.95
C GLY A 138 8.06 11.27 -12.74
N GLU A 139 9.33 11.09 -12.35
CA GLU A 139 9.86 9.78 -11.98
C GLU A 139 9.47 9.42 -10.53
N PHE A 140 9.40 8.12 -10.26
CA PHE A 140 9.14 7.58 -8.93
C PHE A 140 10.16 6.47 -8.61
N SER A 141 10.72 6.54 -7.41
CA SER A 141 11.56 5.48 -6.84
C SER A 141 11.16 5.22 -5.39
N LEU A 142 11.31 3.97 -4.95
CA LEU A 142 11.11 3.52 -3.58
C LEU A 142 12.27 2.62 -3.18
N ALA A 143 12.65 2.62 -1.90
CA ALA A 143 13.65 1.69 -1.40
C ALA A 143 13.17 0.24 -1.61
N ALA A 144 14.04 -0.64 -2.08
CA ALA A 144 13.66 -1.98 -2.51
C ALA A 144 13.05 -2.82 -1.37
N ASP A 145 13.55 -2.66 -0.15
CA ASP A 145 13.03 -3.32 1.05
C ASP A 145 11.64 -2.79 1.44
N VAL A 146 11.39 -1.49 1.34
CA VAL A 146 10.05 -0.90 1.52
C VAL A 146 9.09 -1.39 0.44
N ALA A 147 9.53 -1.47 -0.82
CA ALA A 147 8.71 -1.96 -1.92
C ALA A 147 8.36 -3.46 -1.75
N ALA A 148 9.35 -4.28 -1.39
CA ALA A 148 9.16 -5.69 -1.10
C ALA A 148 8.22 -5.90 0.11
N ASP A 149 8.38 -5.13 1.19
CA ASP A 149 7.44 -5.18 2.31
C ASP A 149 6.02 -4.76 1.90
N GLY A 150 5.89 -3.80 0.98
CA GLY A 150 4.60 -3.41 0.42
C GLY A 150 3.91 -4.52 -0.36
N ILE A 151 4.66 -5.36 -1.09
CA ILE A 151 4.13 -6.56 -1.75
C ILE A 151 3.65 -7.55 -0.69
N THR A 152 4.44 -7.77 0.36
CA THR A 152 4.06 -8.65 1.48
C THR A 152 2.78 -8.17 2.17
N GLU A 153 2.70 -6.90 2.58
CA GLU A 153 1.51 -6.32 3.23
C GLU A 153 0.27 -6.41 2.33
N TRP A 154 0.44 -6.19 1.02
CA TRP A 154 -0.63 -6.36 0.06
C TRP A 154 -1.12 -7.81 -0.02
N LEU A 155 -0.21 -8.78 -0.09
CA LEU A 155 -0.55 -10.20 -0.13
C LEU A 155 -1.20 -10.68 1.17
N GLU A 156 -0.78 -10.19 2.34
CA GLU A 156 -1.46 -10.43 3.63
C GLU A 156 -2.92 -9.97 3.58
N ARG A 157 -3.17 -8.77 3.03
CA ARG A 157 -4.53 -8.24 2.85
C ARG A 157 -5.35 -9.08 1.89
N VAL A 158 -4.79 -9.44 0.73
CA VAL A 158 -5.48 -10.30 -0.24
C VAL A 158 -5.81 -11.66 0.37
N ALA A 159 -4.89 -12.28 1.12
CA ALA A 159 -5.12 -13.57 1.77
C ALA A 159 -6.30 -13.53 2.76
N ILE A 160 -6.49 -12.41 3.47
CA ILE A 160 -7.59 -12.23 4.43
C ILE A 160 -8.92 -11.89 3.74
N GLN A 161 -8.89 -11.09 2.69
CA GLN A 161 -10.10 -10.48 2.10
C GLN A 161 -10.62 -11.24 0.88
N ALA A 162 -9.77 -11.99 0.17
CA ALA A 162 -10.17 -12.75 -1.02
C ALA A 162 -11.26 -13.78 -0.68
N GLY A 163 -12.27 -13.87 -1.54
CA GLY A 163 -13.43 -14.73 -1.30
C GLY A 163 -14.46 -14.17 -0.31
N GLY A 164 -14.17 -13.01 0.30
CA GLY A 164 -15.12 -12.28 1.14
C GLY A 164 -16.43 -11.97 0.41
N ASP A 165 -17.54 -12.00 1.14
CA ASP A 165 -18.89 -11.73 0.62
C ASP A 165 -19.31 -12.60 -0.59
N GLY A 166 -18.71 -13.79 -0.74
CA GLY A 166 -19.00 -14.72 -1.82
C GLY A 166 -18.34 -14.37 -3.17
N ALA A 167 -17.38 -13.44 -3.17
CA ALA A 167 -16.61 -13.10 -4.36
C ALA A 167 -15.74 -14.30 -4.85
N ALA A 168 -15.40 -14.33 -6.13
CA ALA A 168 -14.47 -15.33 -6.65
C ALA A 168 -13.04 -15.06 -6.13
N LEU A 169 -12.28 -16.13 -5.91
CA LEU A 169 -10.85 -16.01 -5.59
C LEU A 169 -10.06 -15.44 -6.77
N PRO A 170 -8.94 -14.75 -6.52
CA PRO A 170 -8.09 -14.19 -7.59
C PRO A 170 -7.27 -15.23 -8.35
N LEU A 171 -7.25 -16.49 -7.88
CA LEU A 171 -6.68 -17.65 -8.56
C LEU A 171 -7.69 -18.80 -8.51
N ASP A 172 -7.72 -19.65 -9.53
CA ASP A 172 -8.61 -20.82 -9.61
C ASP A 172 -7.86 -22.14 -9.42
N GLY A 173 -8.45 -23.08 -8.68
CA GLY A 173 -7.99 -24.48 -8.65
C GLY A 173 -6.51 -24.65 -8.31
N SER A 174 -5.72 -25.15 -9.26
CA SER A 174 -4.27 -25.36 -9.11
C SER A 174 -3.42 -24.22 -9.68
N GLU A 175 -4.01 -23.06 -9.98
CA GLU A 175 -3.25 -21.89 -10.42
C GLU A 175 -2.35 -21.37 -9.32
N THR A 176 -1.13 -21.01 -9.71
CA THR A 176 -0.13 -20.41 -8.83
C THR A 176 0.49 -19.18 -9.48
N MET A 177 0.89 -18.22 -8.67
CA MET A 177 1.62 -17.04 -9.11
C MET A 177 2.94 -16.95 -8.36
N HIS A 178 4.03 -16.71 -9.09
CA HIS A 178 5.34 -16.46 -8.51
C HIS A 178 5.76 -15.01 -8.76
N ILE A 179 6.33 -14.35 -7.77
CA ILE A 179 6.83 -12.97 -7.88
C ILE A 179 8.26 -12.97 -7.36
N HIS A 180 9.19 -12.43 -8.15
CA HIS A 180 10.62 -12.38 -7.82
C HIS A 180 11.17 -10.97 -8.03
N ALA A 181 11.46 -10.28 -6.93
CA ALA A 181 12.21 -9.04 -6.90
C ALA A 181 13.71 -9.30 -7.04
N THR A 182 14.33 -8.68 -8.03
CA THR A 182 15.74 -8.90 -8.41
C THR A 182 16.74 -7.99 -7.71
N ASP A 183 16.25 -7.07 -6.86
CA ASP A 183 17.07 -6.11 -6.14
C ASP A 183 18.06 -6.81 -5.18
N PRO A 184 19.32 -6.36 -5.13
CA PRO A 184 20.32 -6.98 -4.28
C PRO A 184 19.99 -6.81 -2.80
N GLY A 185 20.20 -7.86 -2.01
CA GLY A 185 20.08 -7.81 -0.55
C GLY A 185 18.72 -8.19 0.04
N LEU A 186 17.69 -8.40 -0.81
CA LEU A 186 16.36 -8.83 -0.34
C LEU A 186 16.34 -10.28 0.17
N GLY A 187 17.08 -11.19 -0.48
CA GLY A 187 17.05 -12.61 -0.13
C GLY A 187 15.64 -13.19 -0.25
N GLU A 188 15.19 -13.94 0.76
CA GLU A 188 13.84 -14.52 0.78
C GLU A 188 12.72 -13.46 0.76
N ALA A 189 12.96 -12.26 1.29
CA ALA A 189 12.00 -11.16 1.25
C ALA A 189 11.74 -10.63 -0.16
N GLY A 190 12.48 -11.09 -1.18
CA GLY A 190 12.27 -10.77 -2.58
C GLY A 190 11.53 -11.86 -3.37
N GLU A 191 11.02 -12.90 -2.72
CA GLU A 191 10.36 -14.03 -3.38
C GLU A 191 8.96 -14.25 -2.79
N TRP A 192 7.95 -14.47 -3.62
CA TRP A 192 6.60 -14.82 -3.17
C TRP A 192 5.98 -15.87 -4.10
N THR A 193 5.49 -16.97 -3.53
CA THR A 193 4.61 -17.93 -4.21
C THR A 193 3.21 -17.80 -3.65
N VAL A 194 2.23 -17.53 -4.50
CA VAL A 194 0.80 -17.41 -4.15
C VAL A 194 0.01 -18.57 -4.76
N ARG A 195 -0.90 -19.16 -3.99
CA ARG A 195 -1.74 -20.28 -4.44
C ARG A 195 -3.07 -20.35 -3.69
N VAL A 196 -3.99 -21.15 -4.21
CA VAL A 196 -5.24 -21.50 -3.53
C VAL A 196 -4.99 -22.60 -2.49
N ALA A 197 -5.57 -22.45 -1.30
CA ALA A 197 -5.65 -23.50 -0.26
C ALA A 197 -6.92 -23.31 0.57
N ASP A 198 -7.63 -24.41 0.87
CA ASP A 198 -8.83 -24.43 1.72
C ASP A 198 -9.85 -23.32 1.39
N ASN A 199 -10.09 -23.11 0.08
CA ASN A 199 -11.00 -22.08 -0.44
C ASN A 199 -10.59 -20.63 -0.12
N GLY A 200 -9.31 -20.39 0.15
CA GLY A 200 -8.70 -19.07 0.31
C GLY A 200 -7.40 -18.93 -0.46
N ILE A 201 -6.79 -17.74 -0.36
CA ILE A 201 -5.46 -17.46 -0.90
C ILE A 201 -4.44 -17.59 0.22
N ILE A 202 -3.35 -18.30 -0.05
CA ILE A 202 -2.17 -18.33 0.82
C ILE A 202 -0.92 -17.98 0.02
N TRP A 203 0.11 -17.56 0.73
CA TRP A 203 1.40 -17.25 0.12
C TRP A 203 2.57 -17.66 1.02
N SER A 204 3.75 -17.84 0.43
CA SER A 204 5.02 -18.17 1.09
C SER A 204 6.18 -17.48 0.39
N HIS A 205 7.35 -17.38 1.04
CA HIS A 205 8.60 -16.92 0.41
C HIS A 205 9.33 -18.02 -0.37
N GLU A 206 8.60 -19.05 -0.81
CA GLU A 206 9.19 -20.16 -1.57
C GLU A 206 9.48 -19.72 -3.00
N HIS A 207 10.70 -20.04 -3.46
CA HIS A 207 11.07 -19.89 -4.87
C HIS A 207 10.49 -21.04 -5.71
N GLY A 208 9.89 -20.74 -6.85
CA GLY A 208 9.32 -21.78 -7.70
C GLY A 208 8.78 -21.30 -9.04
N LYS A 209 8.25 -22.26 -9.81
CA LYS A 209 7.49 -21.97 -11.02
C LYS A 209 6.03 -21.74 -10.66
N GLY A 210 5.44 -20.68 -11.20
CA GLY A 210 4.01 -20.43 -11.15
C GLY A 210 3.31 -20.82 -12.46
N SER A 211 1.97 -20.90 -12.44
CA SER A 211 1.16 -20.79 -13.67
C SER A 211 1.44 -19.46 -14.39
N VAL A 212 1.74 -18.41 -13.61
CA VAL A 212 2.36 -17.16 -14.08
C VAL A 212 3.49 -16.77 -13.13
N ALA A 213 4.54 -16.15 -13.66
CA ALA A 213 5.65 -15.62 -12.87
C ALA A 213 6.02 -14.21 -13.32
N LEU A 214 6.20 -13.29 -12.37
CA LEU A 214 6.71 -11.94 -12.60
C LEU A 214 8.11 -11.81 -12.01
N ARG A 215 9.03 -11.19 -12.74
CA ARG A 215 10.42 -10.98 -12.31
C ARG A 215 10.89 -9.58 -12.69
N GLY A 216 11.37 -8.79 -11.74
CA GLY A 216 11.80 -7.41 -12.01
C GLY A 216 12.25 -6.67 -10.75
N GLY A 217 12.31 -5.34 -10.80
CA GLY A 217 12.58 -4.52 -9.62
C GLY A 217 11.37 -4.49 -8.67
N ALA A 218 11.61 -4.50 -7.35
CA ALA A 218 10.57 -4.52 -6.33
C ALA A 218 9.57 -3.37 -6.46
N THR A 219 10.05 -2.17 -6.83
CA THR A 219 9.20 -1.00 -7.03
C THR A 219 8.22 -1.21 -8.21
N GLU A 220 8.72 -1.67 -9.36
CA GLU A 220 7.86 -1.92 -10.54
C GLU A 220 6.88 -3.06 -10.28
N LEU A 221 7.33 -4.12 -9.60
CA LEU A 221 6.47 -5.24 -9.19
C LEU A 221 5.36 -4.78 -8.26
N LEU A 222 5.67 -3.96 -7.24
CA LEU A 222 4.66 -3.37 -6.37
C LEU A 222 3.65 -2.55 -7.17
N LEU A 223 4.11 -1.64 -8.02
CA LEU A 223 3.23 -0.77 -8.81
C LEU A 223 2.37 -1.57 -9.82
N ALA A 224 2.88 -2.65 -10.39
CA ALA A 224 2.11 -3.55 -11.23
C ALA A 224 1.04 -4.31 -10.41
N MET A 225 1.41 -4.83 -9.24
CA MET A 225 0.50 -5.53 -8.31
C MET A 225 -0.65 -4.65 -7.83
N VAL A 226 -0.39 -3.36 -7.58
CA VAL A 226 -1.42 -2.39 -7.22
C VAL A 226 -2.00 -1.65 -8.44
N ARG A 227 -1.74 -2.08 -9.68
CA ARG A 227 -2.32 -1.52 -10.92
C ARG A 227 -2.09 -0.02 -11.14
N ARG A 228 -0.93 0.49 -10.74
CA ARG A 228 -0.48 1.85 -11.06
C ARG A 228 0.26 1.92 -12.40
N VAL A 229 0.85 0.80 -12.82
CA VAL A 229 1.50 0.63 -14.12
C VAL A 229 1.15 -0.72 -14.72
N SER A 230 1.17 -0.82 -16.05
CA SER A 230 1.09 -2.11 -16.75
C SER A 230 2.47 -2.77 -16.73
N VAL A 231 2.51 -4.11 -16.63
CA VAL A 231 3.76 -4.88 -16.80
C VAL A 231 4.40 -4.62 -18.18
N ALA A 232 3.59 -4.35 -19.21
CA ALA A 232 4.10 -4.06 -20.55
C ALA A 232 4.86 -2.72 -20.65
N ASP A 233 4.65 -1.82 -19.68
CA ASP A 233 5.26 -0.48 -19.64
C ASP A 233 6.45 -0.42 -18.66
N THR A 234 6.92 -1.55 -18.14
CA THR A 234 8.02 -1.63 -17.16
C THR A 234 9.14 -2.56 -17.63
N GLY A 235 10.21 -2.66 -16.82
CA GLY A 235 11.25 -3.67 -17.00
C GLY A 235 10.88 -5.09 -16.48
N VAL A 236 9.65 -5.31 -16.01
CA VAL A 236 9.22 -6.58 -15.42
C VAL A 236 9.02 -7.63 -16.51
N GLU A 237 9.72 -8.75 -16.38
CA GLU A 237 9.52 -9.94 -17.20
C GLU A 237 8.34 -10.75 -16.67
N MET A 238 7.41 -11.12 -17.56
CA MET A 238 6.31 -12.03 -17.24
C MET A 238 6.46 -13.34 -18.02
N PHE A 239 6.31 -14.46 -17.30
CA PHE A 239 6.38 -15.81 -17.85
C PHE A 239 5.10 -16.58 -17.54
N GLY A 240 4.69 -17.48 -18.43
CA GLY A 240 3.51 -18.32 -18.21
C GLY A 240 2.25 -17.72 -18.82
N ALA A 241 1.12 -17.84 -18.11
CA ALA A 241 -0.19 -17.50 -18.66
C ALA A 241 -0.65 -16.09 -18.26
N ASP A 242 -0.68 -15.17 -19.23
CA ASP A 242 -1.22 -13.79 -19.09
C ASP A 242 -2.65 -13.77 -18.53
N THR A 243 -3.44 -14.80 -18.85
CA THR A 243 -4.82 -14.92 -18.37
C THR A 243 -4.90 -15.11 -16.86
N VAL A 244 -3.89 -15.71 -16.22
CA VAL A 244 -3.82 -15.85 -14.76
C VAL A 244 -3.47 -14.51 -14.13
N TRP A 245 -2.53 -13.76 -14.72
CA TRP A 245 -2.19 -12.41 -14.26
C TRP A 245 -3.38 -11.44 -14.39
N GLN A 246 -4.05 -11.43 -15.55
CA GLN A 246 -5.22 -10.58 -15.74
C GLN A 246 -6.34 -10.92 -14.75
N LYS A 247 -6.58 -12.21 -14.51
CA LYS A 247 -7.55 -12.67 -13.51
C LYS A 247 -7.20 -12.20 -12.09
N TRP A 248 -5.93 -12.28 -11.71
CA TRP A 248 -5.44 -11.77 -10.43
C TRP A 248 -5.76 -10.28 -10.29
N LEU A 249 -5.45 -9.48 -11.31
CA LEU A 249 -5.74 -8.05 -11.32
C LEU A 249 -7.25 -7.79 -11.23
N ASP A 250 -8.07 -8.46 -12.04
CA ASP A 250 -9.52 -8.22 -12.11
C ASP A 250 -10.24 -8.56 -10.79
N ARG A 251 -9.69 -9.47 -10.00
CA ARG A 251 -10.33 -10.03 -8.79
C ARG A 251 -9.67 -9.59 -7.47
N THR A 252 -8.68 -8.71 -7.52
CA THR A 252 -8.09 -8.08 -6.32
C THR A 252 -8.55 -6.62 -6.18
N PRO A 253 -8.49 -6.02 -4.97
CA PRO A 253 -8.83 -4.61 -4.76
C PRO A 253 -7.90 -3.64 -5.49
N LEU A 254 -8.40 -2.44 -5.81
CA LEU A 254 -7.58 -1.32 -6.32
C LEU A 254 -6.92 -0.57 -5.15
#